data_AF-A0A3D3XZ76-F1
#
_entry.id   AF-A0A3D3XZ76-F1
#
_cell.length_a   1.000
_cell.length_b   1.000
_cell.length_c   1.000
_cell.angle_alpha   90.00
_cell.angle_beta   90.00
_cell.angle_gamma   90.00
#
_symmetry.space_group_name_H-M   'P 1'
#
loop_
_entity.id
_entity.type
_entity.pdbx_description
1 polymer ?
#
loop_
_entity_poly.entity_id
_entity_poly.type
_entity_poly.pdbx_seq_one_letter_code
_entity_poly.pdbx_strand_id
1 'polypeptide(L)' 'MAKHAKGGGSNTIALNRRAKFDYHLEKTFEAGMVLEGWEVKSIRANQAQLSDSYVLVRDGEAWL' A
#
# COMPACT_ATOMS: atom_id res chain seq x y z
N MET A 1 -29.22 0.76 22.06
CA MET A 1 -28.62 1.53 20.95
C MET A 1 -27.34 2.18 21.44
N ALA A 2 -26.20 1.82 20.88
CA ALA A 2 -24.95 2.57 21.05
C ALA A 2 -24.16 2.43 19.76
N LYS A 3 -24.35 3.37 18.83
CA LYS A 3 -23.54 3.46 17.62
C LYS A 3 -22.13 3.84 18.06
N HIS A 4 -21.19 2.91 17.97
CA HIS A 4 -19.77 3.21 18.09
C HIS A 4 -19.41 4.29 17.06
N ALA A 5 -18.90 5.41 17.55
CA ALA A 5 -18.30 6.43 16.71
C ALA A 5 -17.15 5.81 15.92
N LYS A 6 -17.18 5.92 14.59
CA LYS A 6 -16.04 5.57 13.74
C LYS A 6 -14.91 6.54 14.06
N GLY A 7 -14.05 6.16 15.01
CA GLY A 7 -12.77 6.81 15.24
C GLY A 7 -11.97 6.85 13.94
N GLY A 8 -11.34 8.00 13.67
CA GLY A 8 -10.68 8.35 12.41
C GLY A 8 -9.97 7.16 11.78
N GLY A 9 -10.50 6.73 10.63
CA GLY A 9 -9.97 5.56 9.91
C GLY A 9 -8.51 5.81 9.58
N SER A 10 -7.64 4.86 9.90
CA SER A 10 -6.26 4.93 9.44
C SER A 10 -6.27 5.13 7.93
N ASN A 11 -5.54 6.12 7.41
CA ASN A 11 -5.39 6.39 5.97
C ASN A 11 -4.65 5.26 5.20
N THR A 12 -4.56 4.07 5.79
CA THR A 12 -3.94 2.88 5.21
C THR A 12 -4.89 2.30 4.17
N ILE A 13 -4.54 2.43 2.89
CA ILE A 13 -5.39 1.92 1.80
C ILE A 13 -5.11 0.44 1.53
N ALA A 14 -3.84 0.08 1.40
CA ALA A 14 -3.40 -1.29 1.20
C ALA A 14 -2.16 -1.58 2.04
N LEU A 15 -2.08 -2.79 2.58
CA LEU A 15 -0.93 -3.24 3.37
C LEU A 15 -0.65 -4.71 3.04
N ASN A 16 0.53 -4.99 2.49
CA ASN A 16 0.99 -6.37 2.33
C ASN A 16 1.42 -6.92 3.71
N ARG A 17 0.49 -7.62 4.38
CA ARG A 17 0.79 -8.25 5.68
C ARG A 17 1.74 -9.43 5.51
N ARG A 18 1.68 -10.13 4.38
CA ARG A 18 2.49 -11.32 4.06
C ARG A 18 3.99 -10.98 4.00
N ALA A 19 4.35 -9.79 3.51
CA ALA A 19 5.73 -9.32 3.49
C ALA A 19 6.41 -9.33 4.89
N LYS A 20 5.64 -9.09 5.96
CA LYS A 20 6.16 -9.11 7.35
C LYS A 20 6.31 -10.52 7.93
N PHE A 21 5.63 -11.51 7.35
CA PHE A 21 5.72 -12.91 7.79
C PHE A 21 6.78 -13.66 7.00
N ASP A 22 6.85 -13.43 5.68
CA ASP A 22 7.72 -14.17 4.77
C ASP A 22 9.15 -13.62 4.75
N TYR A 23 9.34 -12.33 5.08
CA TYR A 23 10.64 -11.66 5.02
C TYR A 23 10.97 -10.92 6.32
N HIS A 24 12.26 -10.82 6.62
CA HIS A 24 12.76 -9.93 7.67
C HIS A 24 13.05 -8.55 7.07
N LEU A 25 12.30 -7.54 7.53
CA LEU A 25 12.44 -6.15 7.06
C LEU A 25 13.52 -5.43 7.87
N GLU A 26 14.71 -5.23 7.29
CA GLU A 26 15.81 -4.51 7.94
C GLU A 26 15.62 -2.99 7.91
N LYS A 27 15.14 -2.46 6.78
CA LYS A 27 14.98 -1.01 6.56
C LYS A 27 13.70 -0.72 5.79
N THR A 28 12.98 0.30 6.23
CA THR A 28 11.80 0.85 5.54
C THR A 28 12.17 2.15 4.83
N PHE A 29 11.65 2.30 3.61
CA PHE A 29 11.78 3.50 2.81
C PHE A 29 10.40 4.07 2.51
N GLU A 30 10.28 5.39 2.49
CA GLU A 30 9.07 6.08 2.05
C GLU A 30 9.28 6.54 0.61
N ALA A 31 8.31 6.27 -0.25
CA ALA A 31 8.32 6.65 -1.66
C ALA A 31 6.93 7.10 -2.09
N GLY A 32 6.88 8.02 -3.06
CA GLY A 32 5.67 8.38 -3.77
C GLY A 32 5.60 7.60 -5.09
N MET A 33 4.43 7.02 -5.39
CA MET A 33 4.16 6.40 -6.67
C MET A 33 3.31 7.33 -7.53
N VAL A 34 3.67 7.45 -8.80
CA VAL A 34 2.83 8.13 -9.78
C VAL A 34 1.74 7.17 -10.22
N LEU A 35 0.48 7.59 -10.07
CA LEU A 35 -0.70 6.80 -10.42
C LEU A 35 -1.55 7.54 -11.43
N GLU A 36 -2.21 6.79 -12.30
CA GLU A 36 -3.22 7.30 -13.21
C GLU A 36 -4.57 7.48 -12.49
N GLY A 37 -5.43 8.35 -13.03
CA GLY A 37 -6.68 8.73 -12.36
C GLY A 37 -7.64 7.56 -12.08
N TRP A 38 -7.61 6.52 -12.92
CA TRP A 38 -8.42 5.31 -12.71
C TRP A 38 -7.84 4.41 -11.60
N GLU A 39 -6.53 4.36 -11.44
CA GLU A 39 -5.87 3.61 -10.35
C GLU A 39 -6.20 4.22 -9.00
N VAL A 40 -6.18 5.56 -8.91
CA VAL A 40 -6.60 6.30 -7.70
C VAL A 40 -8.04 5.94 -7.33
N LYS A 41 -8.93 5.80 -8.32
CA LYS A 41 -10.33 5.42 -8.09
C LYS A 41 -10.45 3.99 -7.55
N SER A 42 -9.73 3.03 -8.13
CA SER A 42 -9.72 1.62 -7.69
C SER A 42 -9.12 1.44 -6.29
N ILE A 43 -8.02 2.14 -6.01
CA ILE A 43 -7.35 2.13 -4.70
C ILE A 43 -8.27 2.70 -3.62
N ARG A 44 -8.96 3.82 -3.88
CA ARG A 44 -9.96 4.38 -2.95
C ARG A 44 -11.16 3.46 -2.72
N ALA A 45 -11.45 2.54 -3.65
CA ALA A 45 -12.48 1.51 -3.49
C ALA A 45 -11.98 0.26 -2.72
N ASN A 46 -10.77 0.30 -2.14
CA ASN A 46 -10.10 -0.83 -1.49
C ASN A 46 -9.87 -2.04 -2.42
N GLN A 47 -9.72 -1.81 -3.72
CA GLN A 47 -9.46 -2.87 -4.71
C GLN A 47 -7.96 -3.05 -5.03
N ALA A 48 -7.06 -2.51 -4.21
CA ALA A 48 -5.63 -2.69 -4.38
C ALA A 48 -5.11 -3.91 -3.61
N GLN A 49 -4.38 -4.78 -4.30
CA GLN A 49 -3.70 -5.93 -3.73
C GLN A 49 -2.20 -5.84 -4.04
N LEU A 50 -1.36 -5.90 -3.00
CA LEU A 50 0.11 -5.85 -3.09
C LEU A 50 0.73 -7.23 -2.80
N SER A 51 -0.02 -8.31 -3.02
CA SER A 51 0.50 -9.67 -2.84
C SER A 51 1.48 -9.98 -3.94
N ASP A 52 2.62 -10.58 -3.57
CA ASP A 52 3.66 -11.06 -4.50
C ASP A 52 4.21 -9.96 -5.45
N SER A 53 4.04 -8.69 -5.08
CA SER A 53 4.64 -7.54 -5.76
C SER A 53 6.10 -7.35 -5.34
N TYR A 54 6.95 -6.87 -6.25
CA TYR A 54 8.36 -6.57 -6.00
C TYR A 54 8.74 -5.23 -6.61
N VAL A 55 9.73 -4.55 -6.04
CA VAL A 55 10.23 -3.29 -6.58
C VAL A 55 11.51 -3.54 -7.37
N LEU A 56 11.55 -3.09 -8.62
CA LEU A 56 12.72 -3.09 -9.48
C LEU A 56 13.34 -1.69 -9.49
N VAL A 57 14.62 -1.60 -9.11
CA VAL A 57 15.37 -0.35 -9.25
C VAL A 57 16.16 -0.40 -10.56
N ARG A 58 15.87 0.52 -11.48
CA ARG A 58 16.53 0.61 -12.77
C ARG A 58 16.79 2.07 -13.13
N ASP A 59 18.01 2.36 -13.59
CA ASP A 59 18.41 3.69 -14.07
C ASP A 59 18.14 4.84 -13.05
N GLY A 60 18.15 4.53 -11.75
CA GLY A 60 17.88 5.48 -10.67
C GLY A 60 16.40 5.62 -10.29
N GLU A 61 15.52 4.88 -10.94
CA GLU A 61 14.07 4.89 -10.72
C GLU A 61 13.60 3.58 -10.07
N ALA A 62 12.59 3.67 -9.20
CA ALA A 62 11.98 2.53 -8.54
C ALA A 62 10.61 2.22 -9.18
N TRP A 63 10.48 1.01 -9.70
CA TRP A 63 9.28 0.49 -10.35
C TRP A 63 8.64 -0.57 -9.46
N LEU A 64 7.34 -0.46 -9.17
CA LEU A 64 6.58 -1.44 -8.39
C LEU A 64 5.72 -2.32 -9.30
#